data_AF-A0A1M5IQ91-F1
#
_entry.id   AF-A0A1M5IQ91-F1
#
_cell.length_a   1.000
_cell.length_b   1.000
_cell.length_c   1.000
_cell.angle_alpha   90.00
_cell.angle_beta   90.00
_cell.angle_gamma   90.00
#
_symmetry.space_group_name_H-M   'P 1'
#
loop_
_entity.id
_entity.type
_entity.pdbx_description
1 polymer ?
#
loop_
_entity_poly.entity_id
_entity_poly.type
_entity_poly.pdbx_seq_one_letter_code
_entity_poly.pdbx_strand_id
1 'polypeptide(L)' 'MNQIKRLAGILWIIIGPVAMYYLIKTAASEIAAKPEVDTKIQWGVFVTIFLPIAAGLVIFGYYALKGEYDQLPESSREV' A
#
# COMPACT_ATOMS: atom_id res chain seq x y z
N MET A 1 4.88 18.61 16.39
CA MET A 1 5.36 18.46 15.01
C MET A 1 4.43 17.47 14.29
N ASN A 2 3.31 17.94 13.72
CA ASN A 2 2.20 17.03 13.37
C ASN A 2 1.70 17.18 11.92
N GLN A 3 2.31 18.04 11.09
CA GLN A 3 1.86 18.23 9.71
C GLN A 3 2.56 17.30 8.71
N ILE A 4 3.88 17.10 8.84
CA ILE A 4 4.65 16.24 7.92
C ILE A 4 4.22 14.77 8.04
N LYS A 5 4.13 14.25 9.28
CA LYS A 5 3.68 12.86 9.54
C LYS A 5 2.25 12.63 9.05
N ARG A 6 1.37 13.62 9.22
CA ARG A 6 -0.03 13.57 8.79
C ARG A 6 -0.16 13.66 7.27
N LEU A 7 0.65 14.49 6.61
CA LEU A 7 0.75 14.56 5.15
C LEU A 7 1.27 13.24 4.56
N ALA A 8 2.28 12.64 5.20
CA ALA A 8 2.76 11.31 4.83
C ALA A 8 1.64 10.26 4.97
N GLY A 9 0.84 10.31 6.05
CA GLY A 9 -0.31 9.42 6.22
C GLY A 9 -1.34 9.51 5.09
N ILE A 10 -1.70 10.73 4.67
CA ILE A 10 -2.59 10.97 3.52
C ILE A 10 -1.98 10.38 2.24
N LEU A 11 -0.68 10.60 2.03
CA LEU A 11 0.03 10.08 0.87
C LEU A 11 -0.03 8.54 0.82
N TRP A 12 0.15 7.84 1.94
CA TRP A 12 0.06 6.38 1.99
C TRP A 12 -1.36 5.85 1.76
N ILE A 13 -2.39 6.55 2.26
CA ILE A 13 -3.80 6.21 2.00
C ILE A 13 -4.15 6.31 0.52
N ILE A 14 -3.57 7.28 -0.20
CA ILE A 14 -3.84 7.47 -1.63
C ILE A 14 -3.01 6.49 -2.47
N ILE A 15 -1.72 6.30 -2.14
CA ILE A 15 -0.82 5.44 -2.90
C ILE A 15 -1.27 3.98 -2.88
N GLY A 16 -1.77 3.46 -1.75
CA GLY A 16 -2.22 2.06 -1.66
C GLY A 16 -3.29 1.69 -2.71
N PRO A 17 -4.45 2.36 -2.72
CA PRO A 17 -5.51 2.13 -3.71
C PRO A 17 -5.08 2.45 -5.14
N VAL A 18 -4.29 3.52 -5.36
CA VAL A 18 -3.82 3.90 -6.69
C VAL A 18 -2.88 2.83 -7.27
N ALA A 19 -1.92 2.35 -6.47
CA ALA A 19 -1.03 1.27 -6.87
C ALA A 19 -1.81 -0.02 -7.17
N MET A 20 -2.79 -0.36 -6.32
CA MET A 20 -3.63 -1.53 -6.52
C MET A 20 -4.46 -1.44 -7.82
N TYR A 21 -5.01 -0.27 -8.12
CA TYR A 21 -5.75 0.00 -9.35
C TYR A 21 -4.88 -0.24 -10.59
N TYR A 22 -3.68 0.34 -10.62
CA TYR A 22 -2.77 0.16 -11.75
C TYR A 22 -2.27 -1.28 -11.88
N LEU A 23 -2.05 -1.97 -10.75
CA LEU A 23 -1.67 -3.38 -10.75
C LEU A 23 -2.76 -4.25 -11.37
N ILE A 24 -4.01 -4.10 -10.95
CA ILE A 24 -5.15 -4.87 -11.48
C ILE A 24 -5.39 -4.54 -12.96
N LYS A 25 -5.31 -3.25 -13.33
CA LYS A 25 -5.45 -2.83 -14.73
C LYS A 25 -4.39 -3.48 -15.62
N THR A 26 -3.13 -3.51 -15.16
CA THR A 26 -2.02 -4.12 -15.91
C THR A 26 -2.14 -5.64 -15.94
N ALA A 27 -2.56 -6.26 -14.83
CA ALA A 27 -2.84 -7.69 -14.78
C ALA A 27 -3.90 -8.09 -15.81
N ALA A 28 -5.01 -7.34 -15.87
CA ALA A 28 -6.08 -7.58 -16.83
C ALA A 28 -5.61 -7.41 -18.28
N SER A 29 -4.82 -6.37 -18.58
CA SER A 29 -4.31 -6.14 -19.94
C SER A 29 -3.33 -7.23 -20.38
N GLU A 30 -2.44 -7.66 -19.51
CA GLU A 30 -1.44 -8.70 -19.83
C GLU A 30 -2.07 -10.09 -19.97
N ILE A 31 -3.02 -10.44 -19.08
CA ILE A 31 -3.77 -11.69 -19.20
C ILE A 31 -4.60 -11.71 -20.48
N ALA A 32 -5.17 -10.58 -20.90
CA ALA A 32 -5.92 -10.48 -22.15
C ALA A 32 -4.99 -10.58 -23.38
N ALA A 33 -3.79 -10.00 -23.32
CA ALA A 33 -2.81 -10.05 -24.39
C ALA A 33 -2.18 -11.45 -24.55
N LYS A 34 -1.93 -12.14 -23.45
CA LYS A 34 -1.33 -13.49 -23.40
C LYS A 34 -2.11 -14.37 -22.43
N PRO A 35 -3.20 -15.02 -22.87
CA PRO A 35 -4.10 -15.79 -22.00
C PRO A 35 -3.53 -17.17 -21.59
N GLU A 36 -2.22 -17.28 -21.50
CA GLU A 36 -1.48 -18.47 -21.06
C GLU A 36 -1.63 -18.67 -19.55
N VAL A 37 -1.50 -19.93 -19.11
CA VAL A 37 -1.60 -20.31 -17.70
C VAL A 37 -0.52 -19.61 -16.88
N ASP A 38 0.71 -19.55 -17.38
CA ASP A 38 1.84 -18.92 -16.69
C ASP A 38 1.60 -17.43 -16.45
N THR A 39 1.04 -16.72 -17.44
CA THR A 39 0.71 -15.29 -17.32
C THR A 39 -0.39 -15.05 -16.27
N LYS A 40 -1.42 -15.92 -16.24
CA LYS A 40 -2.49 -15.86 -15.23
C LYS A 40 -1.96 -16.11 -13.83
N ILE A 41 -1.09 -17.10 -13.66
CA ILE A 41 -0.48 -17.43 -12.37
C ILE A 41 0.41 -16.28 -11.91
N GLN A 42 1.29 -15.75 -12.77
CA GLN A 42 2.20 -14.65 -12.44
C GLN A 42 1.42 -13.42 -11.92
N TRP A 43 0.43 -12.97 -12.69
CA TRP A 43 -0.36 -11.79 -12.33
C TRP A 43 -1.30 -12.05 -11.15
N GLY A 44 -1.83 -13.26 -11.02
CA GLY A 44 -2.60 -13.69 -9.85
C GLY A 44 -1.78 -13.59 -8.57
N VAL A 45 -0.55 -14.13 -8.58
CA VAL A 45 0.36 -14.07 -7.43
C VAL A 45 0.72 -12.62 -7.07
N PHE A 46 1.01 -11.76 -8.06
CA PHE A 46 1.27 -10.35 -7.80
C PHE A 46 0.08 -9.66 -7.12
N VAL A 47 -1.13 -9.80 -7.67
CA VAL A 47 -2.33 -9.22 -7.06
C VAL A 47 -2.54 -9.73 -5.63
N THR A 48 -2.35 -11.03 -5.39
CA THR A 48 -2.51 -11.64 -4.05
C THR A 48 -1.50 -11.12 -3.03
N ILE A 49 -0.23 -10.96 -3.40
CA ILE A 49 0.82 -10.47 -2.47
C ILE A 49 0.69 -8.97 -2.23
N PHE A 50 0.36 -8.19 -3.26
CA PHE A 50 0.26 -6.73 -3.13
C PHE A 50 -1.02 -6.27 -2.44
N LEU A 51 -2.08 -7.07 -2.44
CA LEU A 51 -3.33 -6.74 -1.73
C LEU A 51 -3.14 -6.48 -0.22
N PRO A 52 -2.55 -7.39 0.58
CA PRO A 52 -2.31 -7.12 2.01
C PRO A 52 -1.29 -6.00 2.24
N ILE A 53 -0.33 -5.80 1.33
CA ILE A 53 0.63 -4.69 1.41
C ILE A 53 -0.10 -3.35 1.24
N ALA A 54 -0.95 -3.23 0.22
CA ALA A 54 -1.75 -2.03 -0.03
C ALA A 54 -2.73 -1.77 1.12
N ALA A 55 -3.36 -2.80 1.68
CA ALA A 55 -4.19 -2.68 2.87
C ALA A 55 -3.38 -2.18 4.08
N GLY A 56 -2.17 -2.71 4.29
CA GLY A 56 -1.25 -2.25 5.33
C GLY A 56 -0.86 -0.77 5.17
N LEU A 57 -0.61 -0.29 3.94
CA LEU A 57 -0.32 1.12 3.67
C LEU A 57 -1.50 2.04 4.01
N VAL A 58 -2.72 1.61 3.70
CA VAL A 58 -3.93 2.37 4.04
C VAL A 58 -4.14 2.41 5.56
N ILE A 59 -3.98 1.28 6.26
CA ILE A 59 -4.10 1.21 7.72
C ILE A 59 -3.02 2.09 8.38
N PHE A 60 -1.78 2.00 7.91
CA PHE A 60 -0.68 2.83 8.38
C PHE A 60 -0.98 4.31 8.20
N GLY A 61 -1.42 4.72 7.01
CA GLY A 61 -1.75 6.11 6.75
C GLY A 61 -2.95 6.60 7.56
N TYR A 62 -3.92 5.72 7.84
CA TYR A 62 -5.07 6.02 8.70
C TYR A 62 -4.65 6.26 10.16
N TYR A 63 -3.76 5.44 10.71
CA TYR A 63 -3.23 5.64 12.08
C TYR A 63 -2.36 6.89 12.17
N ALA A 64 -1.62 7.22 11.11
CA ALA A 64 -0.90 8.49 11.00
C ALA A 64 -1.81 9.70 10.93
N LEU A 65 -2.99 9.58 10.31
CA LEU A 65 -3.99 10.64 10.33
C LEU A 65 -4.61 10.88 11.70
N LYS A 66 -4.78 9.81 12.48
CA LYS A 66 -5.35 9.83 13.83
C LYS A 66 -4.37 10.33 14.90
N GLY A 67 -3.09 10.54 14.54
CA GLY A 67 -2.06 11.04 15.46
C GLY A 67 -1.47 9.94 16.34
N GLU A 68 -1.70 8.67 16.04
CA GLU A 68 -1.17 7.55 16.83
C GLU A 68 0.38 7.46 16.75
N TYR A 69 0.99 8.12 15.75
CA TYR A 69 2.45 8.24 15.60
C TYR A 69 3.03 9.59 16.06
N ASP A 70 2.25 10.41 16.78
CA ASP A 70 2.69 11.72 17.25
C ASP A 70 3.71 11.63 18.39
N GLN A 71 3.61 10.61 19.25
CA GLN A 71 4.55 10.31 20.34
C GLN A 71 5.32 9.00 20.08
N LEU A 72 6.22 9.03 19.09
CA LEU A 72 7.20 7.96 18.93
C LEU A 72 8.43 8.30 19.76
N PRO A 73 8.98 7.37 20.57
CA PRO A 73 10.21 7.59 21.31
C PRO A 73 11.32 7.97 20.33
N GLU A 74 11.96 9.12 20.54
CA GLU A 74 13.00 9.64 19.64
C GLU A 74 14.38 9.08 19.99
N SER A 75 14.48 8.39 21.13
CA SER A 75 15.69 7.78 21.65
C SER A 75 15.39 6.42 22.26
N SER A 76 16.28 5.44 22.06
CA SER A 76 16.20 4.12 22.70
C SER A 76 16.26 4.16 24.23
N ARG A 77 16.53 5.33 24.83
CA ARG A 77 16.49 5.56 26.29
C ARG A 77 15.09 5.89 26.81
N GLU A 78 14.13 6.10 25.92
CA GLU A 78 12.73 6.46 26.23
C GLU A 78 11.78 5.24 26.18
N VAL A 79 12.32 4.03 25.98
CA VAL A 79 11.60 2.75 25.91
C VAL A 79 12.05 1.82 27.03
#